data_AF-A0A1I1WS54-F1
#
_entry.id   AF-A0A1I1WS54-F1
#
_cell.length_a   1.000
_cell.length_b   1.000
_cell.length_c   1.000
_cell.angle_alpha   90.00
_cell.angle_beta   90.00
_cell.angle_gamma   90.00
#
_symmetry.space_group_name_H-M   'P 1'
#
loop_
_entity.id
_entity.type
_entity.pdbx_description
1 polymer ?
#
loop_
_entity_poly.entity_id
_entity_poly.type
_entity_poly.pdbx_seq_one_letter_code
_entity_poly.pdbx_strand_id
1 'polypeptide(L)'
;MKLLSTLALVAIMLICLTAKGQISKPVKWSFTAKRTSTNDATIYIKATIDDGWHIYALNNPDNGPVRTSFNFIPEKSYQLSGKVGEPKPLRKFEKFFDADINYFEKVVVFQQKIKLVDGKGIVKGTVEYTVCSEQQCLPPKTLDFSVIVE
;
A
#
# COMPACT_ATOMS: atom_id res chain seq x y z
N MET A 1 16.48 -11.53 53.27
CA MET A 1 15.27 -11.79 52.45
C MET A 1 14.61 -10.51 51.93
N LYS A 2 14.21 -9.54 52.77
CA LYS A 2 13.52 -8.31 52.32
C LYS A 2 14.26 -7.50 51.23
N LEU A 3 15.58 -7.36 51.34
CA LEU A 3 16.42 -6.63 50.36
C LEU A 3 16.53 -7.33 48.99
N LEU A 4 16.58 -8.66 48.98
CA LEU A 4 16.61 -9.48 47.76
C LEU A 4 15.25 -9.45 47.04
N SER A 5 14.15 -9.49 47.80
CA SER A 5 12.80 -9.35 47.26
C SER A 5 12.53 -7.95 46.69
N THR A 6 13.08 -6.88 47.28
CA THR A 6 12.97 -5.53 46.71
C THR A 6 13.82 -5.35 45.44
N LEU A 7 15.01 -5.96 45.37
CA LEU A 7 15.85 -5.91 44.17
C LEU A 7 15.19 -6.64 42.99
N ALA A 8 14.56 -7.79 43.25
CA ALA A 8 13.82 -8.55 42.26
C ALA A 8 12.60 -7.78 41.72
N LEU A 9 11.88 -7.07 42.60
CA LEU A 9 10.71 -6.27 42.22
C LEU A 9 11.08 -5.08 41.33
N VAL A 10 12.20 -4.41 41.62
CA VAL A 10 12.72 -3.29 40.80
C VAL A 10 13.22 -3.79 39.44
N ALA A 11 13.88 -4.96 39.39
CA ALA A 11 14.32 -5.56 38.14
C ALA A 11 13.15 -5.94 37.21
N ILE A 12 12.06 -6.46 37.77
CA ILE A 12 10.83 -6.79 37.00
C ILE A 12 10.16 -5.51 36.46
N MET A 13 10.18 -4.41 37.22
CA MET A 13 9.61 -3.13 36.80
C MET A 13 10.40 -2.47 35.64
N LEU A 14 11.73 -2.65 35.60
CA LEU A 14 12.56 -2.14 34.49
C LEU A 14 12.34 -2.90 33.17
N ILE A 15 11.95 -4.17 33.21
CA ILE A 15 11.75 -5.00 32.01
C ILE A 15 10.51 -4.55 31.21
N CYS A 16 9.45 -4.09 31.90
CA CYS A 16 8.21 -3.60 31.25
C CYS A 16 8.41 -2.33 30.42
N LEU A 17 9.46 -1.54 30.65
CA LEU A 17 9.75 -0.30 29.91
C LEU A 17 10.29 -0.55 28.48
N THR A 18 10.59 -1.80 28.13
CA THR A 18 11.19 -2.15 26.83
C THR A 18 10.23 -2.76 25.81
N ALA A 19 8.94 -2.89 26.15
CA ALA A 19 7.93 -3.44 25.25
C ALA A 19 7.63 -2.48 24.08
N LYS A 20 8.33 -2.67 22.96
CA LYS A 20 8.00 -2.01 21.69
C LYS A 20 6.85 -2.76 21.03
N GLY A 21 5.63 -2.25 21.11
CA GLY A 21 4.52 -2.69 20.26
C GLY A 21 4.83 -2.35 18.81
N GLN A 22 5.33 -3.32 18.04
CA GLN A 22 5.55 -3.12 16.60
C GLN A 22 4.19 -3.11 15.90
N ILE A 23 3.79 -1.94 15.39
CA ILE A 23 2.66 -1.83 14.48
C ILE A 23 2.98 -2.71 13.27
N SER A 24 2.23 -3.79 13.10
CA SER A 24 2.36 -4.64 11.92
C SER A 24 2.16 -3.78 10.68
N LYS A 25 3.10 -3.89 9.73
CA LYS A 25 3.03 -3.28 8.40
C LYS A 25 2.84 -4.41 7.38
N PRO A 26 1.62 -5.00 7.31
CA PRO A 26 1.36 -6.20 6.52
C PRO A 26 1.45 -5.97 5.01
N VAL A 27 1.65 -4.72 4.57
CA VAL A 27 1.80 -4.39 3.15
C VAL A 27 3.06 -3.55 2.98
N LYS A 28 3.93 -4.00 2.05
CA LYS A 28 5.13 -3.30 1.63
C LYS A 28 4.97 -2.85 0.19
N TRP A 29 5.15 -1.55 -0.04
CA TRP A 29 5.06 -0.95 -1.37
C TRP A 29 6.45 -0.74 -1.98
N SER A 30 6.55 -0.94 -3.29
CA SER A 30 7.72 -0.61 -4.09
C SER A 30 7.29 0.02 -5.41
N PHE A 31 8.06 1.00 -5.86
CA PHE A 31 7.73 1.83 -7.02
C PHE A 31 8.92 1.85 -7.96
N THR A 32 8.71 1.47 -9.21
CA THR A 32 9.76 1.41 -10.22
C THR A 32 9.24 1.94 -11.55
N ALA A 33 10.13 2.37 -12.43
CA ALA A 33 9.79 2.75 -13.79
C ALA A 33 10.53 1.87 -14.80
N LYS A 34 9.89 1.60 -15.93
CA LYS A 34 10.53 1.00 -17.10
C LYS A 34 10.22 1.84 -18.32
N ARG A 35 11.25 2.28 -19.03
CA ARG A 35 11.08 2.90 -20.34
C ARG A 35 10.62 1.85 -21.36
N THR A 36 9.65 2.23 -22.16
CA THR A 36 9.15 1.45 -23.31
C THR A 36 9.57 2.09 -24.63
N SER A 37 9.95 3.37 -24.62
CA SER A 37 10.55 4.11 -25.74
C SER A 37 11.34 5.32 -25.21
N THR A 38 11.80 6.20 -26.11
CA THR A 38 12.40 7.49 -25.72
C THR A 38 11.41 8.35 -24.91
N ASN A 39 10.13 8.38 -25.25
CA ASN A 39 9.18 9.26 -24.57
C ASN A 39 8.08 8.51 -23.82
N ASP A 40 8.09 7.17 -23.82
CA ASP A 40 7.08 6.38 -23.10
C ASP A 40 7.73 5.57 -21.98
N ALA A 41 7.07 5.57 -20.83
CA ALA A 41 7.45 4.73 -19.70
C ALA A 41 6.21 4.17 -19.00
N THR A 42 6.42 3.09 -18.24
CA THR A 42 5.41 2.52 -17.34
C THR A 42 5.94 2.58 -15.91
N ILE A 43 5.15 3.15 -15.01
CA ILE A 43 5.37 3.09 -13.57
C ILE A 43 4.72 1.80 -13.06
N TYR A 44 5.52 0.94 -12.45
CA TYR A 44 5.08 -0.27 -11.77
C TYR A 44 5.01 -0.02 -10.27
N ILE A 45 3.82 -0.17 -9.72
CA ILE A 45 3.51 0.08 -8.32
C ILE A 45 3.14 -1.27 -7.70
N LYS A 46 4.08 -1.87 -6.97
CA LYS A 46 3.94 -3.23 -6.44
C LYS A 46 3.64 -3.19 -4.94
N ALA A 47 2.56 -3.86 -4.55
CA ALA A 47 2.25 -4.18 -3.17
C ALA A 47 2.64 -5.65 -2.90
N THR A 48 3.43 -5.88 -1.86
CA THR A 48 3.67 -7.22 -1.28
C THR A 48 2.91 -7.30 0.02
N ILE A 49 2.04 -8.29 0.14
CA ILE A 49 1.02 -8.42 1.17
C ILE A 49 1.30 -9.70 1.96
N ASP A 50 1.46 -9.56 3.26
CA ASP A 50 1.69 -10.67 4.18
C ASP A 50 0.49 -11.64 4.17
N ASP A 51 0.75 -12.90 4.49
CA ASP A 51 -0.25 -13.96 4.48
C ASP A 51 -1.42 -13.67 5.43
N GLY A 52 -2.65 -13.92 4.96
CA GLY A 52 -3.88 -13.66 5.70
C GLY A 52 -4.35 -12.19 5.65
N TRP A 53 -3.68 -11.34 4.89
CA TRP A 53 -4.07 -9.96 4.64
C TRP A 53 -4.44 -9.72 3.17
N HIS A 54 -5.26 -8.71 2.94
CA HIS A 54 -5.63 -8.23 1.61
C HIS A 54 -5.75 -6.70 1.54
N ILE A 55 -5.68 -6.19 0.32
CA ILE A 55 -6.04 -4.81 -0.02
C ILE A 55 -7.14 -4.81 -1.08
N TYR A 56 -8.00 -3.79 -1.05
CA TYR A 56 -9.11 -3.69 -2.00
C TYR A 56 -8.64 -3.18 -3.37
N ALA A 57 -9.21 -3.74 -4.44
CA ALA A 57 -8.92 -3.37 -5.82
C ALA A 57 -9.32 -1.92 -6.15
N LEU A 58 -8.87 -1.41 -7.30
CA LEU A 58 -9.17 -0.06 -7.78
C LEU A 58 -10.66 0.19 -8.00
N ASN A 59 -11.41 -0.85 -8.34
CA ASN A 59 -12.83 -0.76 -8.61
C ASN A 59 -13.64 -1.64 -7.65
N ASN A 60 -14.43 -0.97 -6.82
CA ASN A 60 -15.40 -1.55 -5.91
C ASN A 60 -16.65 -0.66 -5.87
N PRO A 61 -17.83 -1.22 -5.55
CA PRO A 61 -19.06 -0.46 -5.33
C PRO A 61 -18.85 0.72 -4.37
N ASP A 62 -19.56 1.82 -4.58
CA ASP A 62 -19.38 3.04 -3.76
C ASP A 62 -19.83 2.86 -2.31
N ASN A 63 -20.72 1.90 -2.04
CA ASN A 63 -21.09 1.51 -0.68
C ASN A 63 -20.07 0.54 -0.03
N GLY A 64 -19.04 0.13 -0.78
CA GLY A 64 -18.02 -0.82 -0.35
C GLY A 64 -16.91 -0.20 0.51
N PRO A 65 -15.84 -0.96 0.77
CA PRO A 65 -14.71 -0.48 1.56
C PRO A 65 -13.90 0.57 0.79
N VAL A 66 -13.08 1.34 1.53
CA VAL A 66 -12.15 2.31 0.92
C VAL A 66 -11.14 1.55 0.05
N ARG A 67 -11.30 1.74 -1.26
CA ARG A 67 -10.54 1.10 -2.34
C ARG A 67 -9.11 1.62 -2.43
N THR A 68 -8.21 0.81 -3.01
CA THR A 68 -6.89 1.32 -3.38
C THR A 68 -7.07 2.43 -4.41
N SER A 69 -6.42 3.57 -4.21
CA SER A 69 -6.45 4.70 -5.14
C SER A 69 -5.07 5.29 -5.32
N PHE A 70 -4.82 5.85 -6.50
CA PHE A 70 -3.57 6.51 -6.83
C PHE A 70 -3.84 7.93 -7.28
N ASN A 71 -3.12 8.89 -6.68
CA ASN A 71 -3.15 10.28 -7.11
C ASN A 71 -1.75 10.70 -7.55
N PHE A 72 -1.61 11.08 -8.82
CA PHE A 72 -0.34 11.55 -9.37
C PHE A 72 -0.30 13.08 -9.34
N ILE A 73 0.82 13.64 -8.88
CA ILE A 73 1.00 15.09 -8.83
C ILE A 73 1.33 15.58 -10.25
N PRO A 74 0.50 16.47 -10.84
CA PRO A 74 0.75 17.00 -12.18
C PRO A 74 2.08 17.74 -12.26
N GLU A 75 2.85 17.47 -13.31
CA GLU A 75 4.16 18.07 -13.55
C GLU A 75 4.40 18.32 -15.04
N LYS A 76 5.28 19.26 -15.38
CA LYS A 76 5.59 19.56 -16.79
C LYS A 76 6.43 18.47 -17.48
N SER A 77 7.13 17.64 -16.71
CA SER A 77 8.08 16.65 -17.25
C SER A 77 7.41 15.39 -17.79
N TYR A 78 6.13 15.16 -17.46
CA TYR A 78 5.39 13.99 -17.93
C TYR A 78 3.88 14.25 -18.04
N GLN A 79 3.20 13.38 -18.77
CA GLN A 79 1.74 13.31 -18.85
C GLN A 79 1.29 11.87 -18.60
N LEU A 80 0.17 11.69 -17.90
CA LEU A 80 -0.43 10.37 -17.74
C LEU A 80 -1.03 9.90 -19.07
N SER A 81 -0.83 8.63 -19.41
CA SER A 81 -1.44 7.99 -20.56
C SER A 81 -2.45 6.94 -20.10
N GLY A 82 -3.72 7.35 -20.03
CA GLY A 82 -4.80 6.50 -19.55
C GLY A 82 -4.84 6.34 -18.03
N LYS A 83 -5.69 5.41 -17.57
CA LYS A 83 -5.90 5.10 -16.15
C LYS A 83 -4.87 4.08 -15.65
N VAL A 84 -4.72 4.00 -14.33
CA VAL A 84 -3.98 2.91 -13.69
C VAL A 84 -4.64 1.58 -14.02
N GLY A 85 -3.84 0.63 -14.49
CA GLY A 85 -4.23 -0.76 -14.70
C GLY A 85 -3.93 -1.62 -13.48
N GLU A 86 -4.77 -2.63 -13.27
CA GLU A 86 -4.60 -3.68 -12.27
C GLU A 86 -4.79 -5.07 -12.92
N PRO A 87 -4.20 -6.14 -12.36
CA PRO A 87 -4.51 -7.50 -12.80
C PRO A 87 -5.94 -7.89 -12.36
N LYS A 88 -6.41 -9.04 -12.83
CA LYS A 88 -7.73 -9.56 -12.41
C LYS A 88 -7.76 -9.76 -10.89
N PRO A 89 -8.69 -9.12 -10.15
CA PRO A 89 -8.78 -9.28 -8.71
C PRO A 89 -9.45 -10.60 -8.30
N LEU A 90 -9.24 -10.98 -7.04
CA LEU A 90 -10.11 -11.93 -6.35
C LEU A 90 -11.44 -11.25 -6.03
N ARG A 91 -12.51 -12.03 -5.89
CA ARG A 91 -13.86 -11.53 -5.65
C ARG A 91 -14.53 -12.34 -4.56
N LYS A 92 -15.15 -11.67 -3.60
CA LYS A 92 -15.93 -12.27 -2.52
C LYS A 92 -17.19 -11.44 -2.29
N PHE A 93 -18.32 -12.12 -2.12
CA PHE A 93 -19.56 -11.45 -1.72
C PHE A 93 -19.47 -11.10 -0.24
N GLU A 94 -19.53 -9.80 0.07
CA GLU A 94 -19.48 -9.29 1.43
C GLU A 94 -20.87 -8.88 1.87
N LYS A 95 -21.44 -9.66 2.80
CA LYS A 95 -22.81 -9.44 3.31
C LYS A 95 -23.01 -8.05 3.92
N PHE A 96 -21.97 -7.48 4.53
CA PHE A 96 -22.04 -6.14 5.13
C PHE A 96 -22.32 -5.05 4.09
N PHE A 97 -21.79 -5.23 2.87
CA PHE A 97 -21.98 -4.31 1.75
C PHE A 97 -23.08 -4.76 0.79
N ASP A 98 -23.66 -5.95 1.01
CA ASP A 98 -24.60 -6.62 0.11
C ASP A 98 -24.10 -6.62 -1.35
N ALA A 99 -22.80 -6.82 -1.53
CA ALA A 99 -22.15 -6.62 -2.80
C ALA A 99 -20.89 -7.49 -2.95
N ASP A 100 -20.50 -7.68 -4.20
CA ASP A 100 -19.23 -8.29 -4.54
C ASP A 100 -18.07 -7.31 -4.38
N ILE A 101 -17.11 -7.69 -3.55
CA ILE A 101 -15.91 -6.92 -3.25
C ILE A 101 -14.70 -7.57 -3.92
N ASN A 102 -13.95 -6.74 -4.65
CA ASN A 102 -12.73 -7.08 -5.35
C ASN A 102 -11.51 -6.74 -4.48
N TYR A 103 -10.57 -7.68 -4.37
CA TYR A 103 -9.39 -7.55 -3.53
C TYR A 103 -8.17 -8.32 -4.08
N PHE A 104 -7.01 -8.06 -3.49
CA PHE A 104 -5.74 -8.71 -3.79
C PHE A 104 -5.08 -9.24 -2.53
N GLU A 105 -4.43 -10.40 -2.66
CA GLU A 105 -3.59 -11.04 -1.64
C GLU A 105 -2.19 -11.31 -2.22
N LYS A 106 -1.22 -11.61 -1.36
CA LYS A 106 0.18 -11.95 -1.69
C LYS A 106 0.94 -10.85 -2.43
N VAL A 107 0.66 -10.64 -3.72
CA VAL A 107 1.33 -9.66 -4.56
C VAL A 107 0.36 -9.11 -5.60
N VAL A 108 0.35 -7.79 -5.74
CA VAL A 108 -0.29 -7.10 -6.85
C VAL A 108 0.66 -6.07 -7.44
N VAL A 109 0.64 -5.92 -8.76
CA VAL A 109 1.42 -4.91 -9.49
C VAL A 109 0.47 -4.07 -10.33
N PHE A 110 0.28 -2.82 -9.92
CA PHE A 110 -0.45 -1.81 -10.67
C PHE A 110 0.47 -1.14 -11.69
N GLN A 111 -0.10 -0.66 -12.78
CA GLN A 111 0.65 -0.08 -13.89
C GLN A 111 0.05 1.26 -14.30
N GLN A 112 0.86 2.32 -14.29
CA GLN A 112 0.50 3.62 -14.87
C GLN A 112 1.43 3.92 -16.05
N LYS A 113 0.86 4.06 -17.24
CA LYS A 113 1.62 4.52 -18.41
C LYS A 113 1.77 6.03 -18.39
N ILE A 114 2.93 6.53 -18.80
CA ILE A 114 3.23 7.95 -18.88
C ILE A 114 3.93 8.27 -20.20
N LYS A 115 3.78 9.52 -20.63
CA LYS A 115 4.60 10.15 -21.68
C LYS A 115 5.53 11.16 -21.05
N LEU A 116 6.84 11.07 -21.33
CA LEU A 116 7.87 12.01 -20.90
C LEU A 116 8.02 13.11 -21.96
N VAL A 117 8.31 14.33 -21.51
CA VAL A 117 8.54 15.47 -22.42
C VAL A 117 9.96 15.47 -22.97
N ASP A 118 10.96 15.32 -22.09
CA ASP A 118 12.39 15.36 -22.46
C ASP A 118 13.10 14.01 -22.23
N GLY A 119 12.34 12.91 -22.30
CA GLY A 119 12.85 11.55 -22.09
C GLY A 119 13.30 11.23 -20.66
N LYS A 120 13.14 12.16 -19.71
CA LYS A 120 13.38 11.97 -18.28
C LYS A 120 12.36 12.75 -17.45
N GLY A 121 12.14 12.33 -16.21
CA GLY A 121 11.23 13.02 -15.30
C GLY A 121 11.17 12.39 -13.93
N ILE A 122 10.48 13.06 -13.00
CA ILE A 122 10.20 12.53 -11.67
C ILE A 122 8.69 12.44 -11.53
N VAL A 123 8.18 11.22 -11.34
CA VAL A 123 6.76 10.98 -11.08
C VAL A 123 6.54 10.90 -9.58
N LYS A 124 5.73 11.82 -9.06
CA LYS A 124 5.33 11.85 -7.65
C LYS A 124 3.85 11.59 -7.51
N GLY A 125 3.45 11.05 -6.37
CA GLY A 125 2.05 10.81 -6.09
C GLY A 125 1.83 10.18 -4.72
N THR A 126 0.60 9.77 -4.51
CA THR A 126 0.17 9.06 -3.31
C THR A 126 -0.56 7.78 -3.69
N VAL A 127 -0.44 6.77 -2.81
CA VAL A 127 -1.31 5.60 -2.79
C VAL A 127 -2.11 5.62 -1.49
N GLU A 128 -3.44 5.63 -1.59
CA GLU A 128 -4.34 5.40 -0.48
C GLU A 128 -4.87 3.97 -0.55
N TYR A 129 -4.84 3.24 0.57
CA TYR A 129 -5.27 1.85 0.61
C TYR A 129 -5.74 1.45 2.01
N THR A 130 -6.64 0.48 2.05
CA THR A 130 -7.11 -0.17 3.29
C THR A 130 -6.58 -1.58 3.33
N VAL A 131 -6.12 -2.01 4.50
CA VAL A 131 -5.60 -3.36 4.73
C VAL A 131 -6.49 -4.08 5.71
N CYS A 132 -6.98 -5.26 5.32
CA CYS A 132 -7.86 -6.07 6.15
C CYS A 132 -7.36 -7.52 6.22
N SER A 133 -7.68 -8.18 7.32
CA SER A 133 -7.63 -9.63 7.49
C SER A 133 -9.06 -10.13 7.76
N GLU A 134 -9.22 -11.44 7.96
CA GLU A 134 -10.52 -12.03 8.35
C GLU A 134 -11.05 -11.50 9.70
N GLN A 135 -10.19 -10.93 10.54
CA GLN A 135 -10.55 -10.54 11.91
C GLN A 135 -10.70 -9.02 12.07
N GLN A 136 -9.99 -8.24 11.26
CA GLN A 136 -9.92 -6.80 11.44
C GLN A 136 -9.53 -6.06 10.17
N CYS A 137 -9.95 -4.79 10.10
CA CYS A 137 -9.45 -3.82 9.14
C CYS A 137 -8.65 -2.75 9.85
N LEU A 138 -7.51 -2.38 9.27
CA LEU A 138 -6.74 -1.22 9.72
C LEU A 138 -7.34 0.05 9.11
N PRO A 139 -7.21 1.21 9.78
CA PRO A 139 -7.56 2.49 9.18
C PRO A 139 -6.85 2.69 7.83
N PRO A 140 -7.50 3.33 6.84
CA PRO A 140 -6.87 3.64 5.57
C PRO A 140 -5.54 4.37 5.76
N LYS A 141 -4.57 4.03 4.92
CA LYS A 141 -3.24 4.66 4.93
C LYS A 141 -2.97 5.31 3.59
N THR A 142 -2.39 6.50 3.64
CA THR A 142 -1.84 7.19 2.48
C THR A 142 -0.32 7.15 2.55
N LEU A 143 0.31 6.75 1.46
CA LEU A 143 1.77 6.74 1.31
C LEU A 143 2.17 7.56 0.10
N ASP A 144 3.13 8.44 0.29
CA ASP A 144 3.74 9.19 -0.80
C ASP A 144 4.77 8.32 -1.52
N PHE A 145 4.89 8.51 -2.83
CA PHE A 145 5.95 7.91 -3.64
C PHE A 145 6.58 8.93 -4.59
N SER A 146 7.83 8.65 -4.95
CA SER A 146 8.60 9.40 -5.94
C SER A 146 9.42 8.41 -6.75
N VAL A 147 9.27 8.43 -8.07
CA VAL A 147 9.97 7.55 -9.01
C VAL A 147 10.72 8.41 -10.01
N ILE A 148 12.04 8.27 -10.03
CA ILE A 148 12.88 8.85 -11.07
C ILE A 148 12.74 7.98 -12.32
N VAL A 149 12.49 8.62 -13.46
CA VAL A 149 12.40 7.99 -14.77
C VAL A 149 13.53 8.55 -15.62
N GLU A 150 14.52 7.71 -15.89
CA GLU A 150 15.72 8.00 -16.68
C GLU A 150 15.91 6.98 -17.80
#